data_AF-A0A6G6Z848-F1
#
_entry.id   AF-A0A6G6Z848-F1
#
_cell.length_a   1.000
_cell.length_b   1.000
_cell.length_c   1.000
_cell.angle_alpha   90.00
_cell.angle_beta   90.00
_cell.angle_gamma   90.00
#
_symmetry.space_group_name_H-M   'P 1'
#
loop_
_entity.id
_entity.type
_entity.pdbx_description
1 polymer ?
#
loop_
_entity_poly.entity_id
_entity_poly.type
_entity_poly.pdbx_seq_one_letter_code
_entity_poly.pdbx_strand_id
1 'polypeptide(L)'
;MTIALLLVPNQGDSKDNFLAVARDLKANFCKKSVIFAVTWDGTPSTGPSASPIGGVPTGFSTNFWESVAAADTFISLSHSGIQDGPMIGPEGEQPWPTTGAGTALSDEALRFWRRIGWGIGDGGRVLIAGCDTAHSYGKLVSKIMTPTVFGFAQHIGAGVISEMRMYIGNYFLQNRVGKNVVKC
;
A
#
# COMPACT_ATOMS: atom_id res chain seq x y z
N MET A 1 10.22 -15.47 7.05
CA MET A 1 10.72 -14.45 6.11
C MET A 1 9.51 -13.78 5.51
N THR A 2 9.42 -12.44 5.52
CA THR A 2 8.25 -11.71 5.01
C THR A 2 8.09 -11.91 3.51
N ILE A 3 6.87 -12.25 3.08
CA ILE A 3 6.44 -12.34 1.69
C ILE A 3 5.58 -11.11 1.38
N ALA A 4 6.14 -10.13 0.67
CA ALA A 4 5.48 -8.83 0.50
C ALA A 4 5.01 -8.57 -0.93
N LEU A 5 3.86 -7.91 -1.07
CA LEU A 5 3.43 -7.26 -2.30
C LEU A 5 3.58 -5.75 -2.13
N LEU A 6 4.29 -5.09 -3.04
CA LEU A 6 4.43 -3.64 -3.05
C LEU A 6 3.61 -3.06 -4.20
N LEU A 7 2.78 -2.07 -3.90
CA LEU A 7 1.98 -1.32 -4.84
C LEU A 7 2.57 0.08 -5.01
N VAL A 8 2.89 0.49 -6.24
CA VAL A 8 3.39 1.84 -6.55
C VAL A 8 2.54 2.48 -7.67
N PRO A 9 2.36 3.81 -7.69
CA PRO A 9 1.76 4.48 -8.81
C PRO A 9 2.68 4.41 -10.04
N ASN A 10 2.08 4.26 -11.23
CA ASN A 10 2.75 4.31 -12.53
C ASN A 10 2.51 5.64 -13.26
N GLN A 11 1.85 6.59 -12.59
CA GLN A 11 1.46 7.90 -13.09
C GLN A 11 1.80 8.98 -12.05
N GLY A 12 1.78 10.24 -12.49
CA GLY A 12 2.18 11.39 -11.66
C GLY A 12 3.69 11.64 -11.61
N ASP A 13 4.06 12.81 -11.09
CA ASP A 13 5.44 13.32 -11.14
C ASP A 13 6.42 12.54 -10.25
N SER A 14 5.92 11.93 -9.17
CA SER A 14 6.72 11.17 -8.19
C SER A 14 6.83 9.68 -8.49
N LYS A 15 6.30 9.15 -9.60
CA LYS A 15 6.23 7.70 -9.87
C LYS A 15 7.58 6.99 -9.81
N ASP A 16 8.63 7.61 -10.37
CA ASP A 16 9.97 7.01 -10.41
C ASP A 16 10.61 6.97 -9.02
N ASN A 17 10.29 7.96 -8.17
CA ASN A 17 10.71 8.00 -6.78
C ASN A 17 10.07 6.85 -5.98
N PHE A 18 8.76 6.62 -6.14
CA PHE A 18 8.07 5.50 -5.48
C PHE A 18 8.60 4.14 -5.95
N LEU A 19 8.89 3.99 -7.24
CA LEU A 19 9.50 2.78 -7.77
C LEU A 19 10.92 2.57 -7.20
N ALA A 20 11.71 3.63 -7.06
CA ALA A 20 13.03 3.57 -6.44
C ALA A 20 12.94 3.13 -4.96
N VAL A 21 11.98 3.68 -4.19
CA VAL A 21 11.68 3.25 -2.83
C VAL A 21 11.29 1.77 -2.80
N ALA A 22 10.39 1.32 -3.67
CA ALA A 22 9.96 -0.08 -3.70
C ALA A 22 11.12 -1.05 -3.97
N ARG A 23 12.02 -0.69 -4.90
CA ARG A 23 13.24 -1.46 -5.19
C ARG A 23 14.18 -1.50 -3.99
N ASP A 24 14.33 -0.37 -3.29
CA ASP A 24 15.15 -0.30 -2.08
C ASP A 24 14.60 -1.20 -0.97
N LEU A 25 13.30 -1.15 -0.72
CA LEU A 25 12.65 -2.00 0.29
C LEU A 25 12.78 -3.48 -0.05
N LYS A 26 12.60 -3.83 -1.33
CA LYS A 26 12.81 -5.20 -1.82
C LYS A 26 14.23 -5.69 -1.57
N ALA A 27 15.24 -4.86 -1.85
CA ALA A 27 16.64 -5.24 -1.65
C ALA A 27 17.00 -5.44 -0.16
N ASN A 28 16.46 -4.58 0.71
CA ASN A 28 16.92 -4.50 2.11
C ASN A 28 16.02 -5.23 3.13
N PHE A 29 14.70 -5.28 2.93
CA PHE A 29 13.76 -5.77 3.95
C PHE A 29 12.86 -6.91 3.47
N CYS A 30 12.39 -6.87 2.22
CA CYS A 30 11.44 -7.85 1.68
C CYS A 30 11.97 -8.54 0.42
N LYS A 31 13.06 -9.31 0.55
CA LYS A 31 13.71 -10.00 -0.59
C LYS A 31 12.78 -10.90 -1.40
N LYS A 32 11.82 -11.55 -0.73
CA LYS A 32 10.74 -12.31 -1.38
C LYS A 32 9.52 -11.40 -1.56
N SER A 33 9.56 -10.58 -2.60
CA SER A 33 8.47 -9.66 -2.91
C SER A 33 8.27 -9.43 -4.39
N VAL A 34 7.06 -9.00 -4.76
CA VAL A 34 6.71 -8.52 -6.10
C VAL A 34 6.29 -7.06 -6.02
N ILE A 35 6.72 -6.26 -7.00
CA ILE A 35 6.32 -4.86 -7.13
C ILE A 35 5.29 -4.80 -8.26
N PHE A 36 4.12 -4.25 -7.99
CA PHE A 36 3.10 -3.93 -8.98
C PHE A 36 3.03 -2.43 -9.17
N ALA A 37 3.19 -1.99 -10.42
CA ALA A 37 2.93 -0.62 -10.83
C ALA A 37 1.45 -0.50 -11.22
N VAL A 38 0.78 0.53 -10.72
CA VAL A 38 -0.66 0.70 -10.86
C VAL A 38 -0.99 1.95 -11.63
N THR A 39 -1.94 1.83 -12.55
CA THR A 39 -2.43 2.91 -13.41
C THR A 39 -3.94 3.04 -13.20
N TRP A 40 -4.41 4.28 -13.06
CA TRP A 40 -5.83 4.63 -13.04
C TRP A 40 -6.17 5.46 -14.27
N ASP A 41 -7.21 5.06 -14.98
CA ASP A 41 -7.68 5.72 -16.21
C ASP A 41 -8.87 6.66 -15.95
N GLY A 42 -9.25 6.89 -14.69
CA GLY A 42 -10.39 7.72 -14.32
C GLY A 42 -11.75 7.02 -14.44
N THR A 43 -11.80 5.73 -14.81
CA THR A 43 -13.06 5.04 -15.13
C THR A 43 -13.48 4.07 -14.01
N PRO A 44 -14.51 4.39 -13.20
CA PRO A 44 -15.00 3.55 -12.09
C PRO A 44 -15.26 2.08 -12.45
N SER A 45 -15.74 1.82 -13.67
CA SER A 45 -16.15 0.48 -14.10
C SER A 45 -14.99 -0.47 -14.41
N THR A 46 -13.81 0.05 -14.79
CA THR A 46 -12.63 -0.76 -15.14
C THR A 46 -11.76 -1.02 -13.92
N GLY A 47 -11.78 -0.13 -12.93
CA GLY A 47 -10.90 -0.21 -11.78
C GLY A 47 -9.42 0.03 -12.14
N PRO A 48 -8.55 0.20 -11.16
CA PRO A 48 -7.14 0.41 -11.43
C PRO A 48 -6.49 -0.86 -12.00
N SER A 49 -5.64 -0.68 -12.99
CA SER A 49 -4.86 -1.77 -13.59
C SER A 49 -3.51 -1.88 -12.91
N ALA A 50 -3.07 -3.10 -12.59
CA ALA A 50 -1.82 -3.36 -11.91
C ALA A 50 -0.98 -4.34 -12.74
N SER A 51 0.27 -3.98 -13.02
CA SER A 51 1.23 -4.82 -13.75
C SER A 51 2.50 -5.04 -12.94
N PRO A 52 3.05 -6.27 -12.93
CA PRO A 52 4.28 -6.53 -12.19
C PRO A 52 5.47 -5.83 -12.85
N ILE A 53 6.40 -5.34 -12.03
CA ILE A 53 7.67 -4.77 -12.48
C ILE A 53 8.78 -5.81 -12.31
N GLY A 54 9.38 -6.20 -13.43
CA GLY A 54 10.47 -7.18 -13.48
C GLY A 54 10.00 -8.62 -13.28
N GLY A 55 10.94 -9.51 -12.97
CA GLY A 55 10.66 -10.93 -12.74
C GLY A 55 9.88 -11.17 -11.44
N VAL A 56 8.86 -12.02 -11.52
CA VAL A 56 8.04 -12.44 -10.39
C VAL A 56 8.76 -13.58 -9.63
N PRO A 57 9.00 -13.47 -8.30
CA PRO A 57 9.66 -14.54 -7.55
C PRO A 57 8.82 -15.82 -7.47
N THR A 58 9.47 -16.96 -7.21
CA THR A 58 8.77 -18.23 -6.96
C THR A 58 7.71 -18.10 -5.87
N GLY A 59 6.49 -18.52 -6.20
CA GLY A 59 5.31 -18.44 -5.33
C GLY A 59 4.45 -17.19 -5.54
N PHE A 60 4.85 -16.26 -6.40
CA PHE A 60 4.01 -15.16 -6.88
C PHE A 60 3.56 -15.39 -8.32
N SER A 61 2.60 -14.57 -8.78
CA SER A 61 2.07 -14.57 -10.14
C SER A 61 2.19 -13.21 -10.81
N THR A 62 2.15 -13.16 -12.14
CA THR A 62 1.97 -11.90 -12.87
C THR A 62 0.56 -11.32 -12.68
N ASN A 63 -0.41 -12.15 -12.27
CA ASN A 63 -1.72 -11.70 -11.84
C ASN A 63 -1.63 -11.05 -10.45
N PHE A 64 -2.16 -9.83 -10.35
CA PHE A 64 -2.15 -9.06 -9.11
C PHE A 64 -2.85 -9.77 -7.94
N TRP A 65 -4.05 -10.31 -8.17
CA TRP A 65 -4.87 -10.89 -7.10
C TRP A 65 -4.34 -12.23 -6.62
N GLU A 66 -3.76 -13.04 -7.50
CA GLU A 66 -3.03 -14.26 -7.11
C GLU A 66 -1.80 -13.90 -6.26
N SER A 67 -1.12 -12.81 -6.60
CA SER A 67 0.01 -12.30 -5.81
C SER A 67 -0.41 -11.72 -4.46
N VAL A 68 -1.59 -11.10 -4.36
CA VAL A 68 -2.17 -10.68 -3.07
C VAL A 68 -2.41 -11.91 -2.18
N ALA A 69 -2.97 -12.99 -2.74
CA ALA A 69 -3.22 -14.23 -2.00
C ALA A 69 -1.94 -14.95 -1.53
N ALA A 70 -0.82 -14.73 -2.22
CA ALA A 70 0.48 -15.29 -1.85
C ALA A 70 1.26 -14.46 -0.81
N ALA A 71 0.84 -13.21 -0.55
CA ALA A 71 1.55 -12.28 0.31
C ALA A 71 1.06 -12.34 1.77
N ASP A 72 1.99 -12.21 2.72
CA ASP A 72 1.67 -11.98 4.14
C ASP A 72 1.60 -10.48 4.49
N THR A 73 2.15 -9.63 3.61
CA THR A 73 2.25 -8.20 3.80
C THR A 73 1.96 -7.47 2.50
N PHE A 74 1.04 -6.51 2.53
CA PHE A 74 0.79 -5.59 1.42
C PHE A 74 1.24 -4.19 1.78
N ILE A 75 2.00 -3.55 0.90
CA ILE A 75 2.55 -2.21 1.10
C ILE A 75 2.10 -1.34 -0.06
N SER A 76 1.28 -0.32 0.21
CA SER A 76 1.00 0.74 -0.75
C SER A 76 1.97 1.89 -0.53
N LEU A 77 2.69 2.29 -1.58
CA LEU A 77 3.64 3.40 -1.60
C LEU A 77 3.10 4.47 -2.55
N SER A 78 2.67 5.61 -2.00
CA SER A 78 2.13 6.72 -2.81
C SER A 78 2.10 7.99 -1.98
N HIS A 79 1.76 9.13 -2.59
CA HIS A 79 1.18 10.20 -1.78
C HIS A 79 -0.14 9.69 -1.20
N SER A 80 -0.58 10.22 -0.08
CA SER A 80 -1.92 9.91 0.41
C SER A 80 -2.57 11.20 0.85
N GLY A 81 -3.86 11.32 0.54
CA GLY A 81 -4.75 12.37 1.03
C GLY A 81 -5.78 11.76 1.98
N ILE A 82 -6.32 12.56 2.91
CA ILE A 82 -7.38 12.08 3.81
C ILE A 82 -8.63 11.75 3.01
N GLN A 83 -8.89 12.54 1.96
CA GLN A 83 -10.05 12.37 1.10
C GLN A 83 -9.81 11.31 0.02
N ASP A 84 -8.56 11.17 -0.41
CA ASP A 84 -8.13 10.43 -1.58
C ASP A 84 -7.69 8.99 -1.28
N GLY A 85 -7.15 8.75 -0.09
CA GLY A 85 -6.35 7.56 0.18
C GLY A 85 -5.05 7.55 -0.63
N PRO A 86 -4.48 6.36 -0.91
CA PRO A 86 -3.29 6.22 -1.78
C PRO A 86 -3.47 6.86 -3.15
N MET A 87 -2.67 7.86 -3.50
CA MET A 87 -2.85 8.59 -4.76
C MET A 87 -2.19 7.82 -5.90
N ILE A 88 -3.00 7.29 -6.80
CA ILE A 88 -2.53 6.65 -8.05
C ILE A 88 -3.12 7.29 -9.31
N GLY A 89 -4.23 8.01 -9.16
CA GLY A 89 -4.87 8.80 -10.21
C GLY A 89 -4.55 10.29 -10.09
N PRO A 90 -5.17 11.14 -10.93
CA PRO A 90 -5.18 12.58 -10.74
C PRO A 90 -5.89 12.97 -9.43
N GLU A 91 -5.56 14.15 -8.89
CA GLU A 91 -6.23 14.70 -7.71
C GLU A 91 -7.75 14.79 -7.92
N GLY A 92 -8.54 14.37 -6.93
CA GLY A 92 -10.00 14.32 -7.03
C GLY A 92 -10.57 13.15 -7.82
N GLU A 93 -9.74 12.43 -8.58
CA GLU A 93 -10.12 11.26 -9.38
C GLU A 93 -9.42 10.00 -8.89
N GLN A 94 -9.45 9.73 -7.58
CA GLN A 94 -8.88 8.50 -7.05
C GLN A 94 -9.87 7.33 -7.16
N PRO A 95 -9.39 6.09 -7.36
CA PRO A 95 -10.24 4.90 -7.44
C PRO A 95 -10.80 4.42 -6.09
N TRP A 96 -10.26 4.91 -4.97
CA TRP A 96 -10.66 4.49 -3.62
C TRP A 96 -10.82 5.67 -2.65
N PRO A 97 -11.61 6.69 -3.03
CA PRO A 97 -11.77 7.88 -2.21
C PRO A 97 -12.51 7.55 -0.92
N THR A 98 -12.53 8.53 -0.03
CA THR A 98 -13.45 8.58 1.11
C THR A 98 -14.73 9.32 0.75
N THR A 99 -15.75 9.15 1.59
CA THR A 99 -16.98 9.94 1.58
C THR A 99 -17.06 10.79 2.85
N GLY A 100 -18.00 11.74 2.87
CA GLY A 100 -18.28 12.55 4.06
C GLY A 100 -17.06 13.33 4.57
N ALA A 101 -16.26 13.90 3.65
CA ALA A 101 -15.03 14.65 3.95
C ALA A 101 -13.98 13.85 4.75
N GLY A 102 -13.77 12.56 4.43
CA GLY A 102 -12.75 11.74 5.09
C GLY A 102 -13.25 10.94 6.29
N THR A 103 -14.56 10.71 6.40
CA THR A 103 -15.16 10.02 7.56
C THR A 103 -15.52 8.56 7.29
N ALA A 104 -15.69 8.16 6.03
CA ALA A 104 -15.95 6.78 5.62
C ALA A 104 -15.27 6.46 4.29
N LEU A 105 -15.06 5.18 3.99
CA LEU A 105 -14.58 4.74 2.68
C LEU A 105 -15.73 4.76 1.66
N SER A 106 -15.44 5.05 0.39
CA SER A 106 -16.40 4.82 -0.69
C SER A 106 -16.66 3.32 -0.90
N ASP A 107 -17.68 2.96 -1.66
CA ASP A 107 -17.98 1.56 -1.99
C ASP A 107 -16.85 0.88 -2.76
N GLU A 108 -16.19 1.63 -3.65
CA GLU A 108 -15.01 1.18 -4.41
C GLU A 108 -13.85 0.88 -3.46
N ALA A 109 -13.55 1.81 -2.55
CA ALA A 109 -12.54 1.64 -1.53
C ALA A 109 -12.85 0.44 -0.62
N LEU A 110 -14.10 0.30 -0.18
CA LEU A 110 -14.57 -0.84 0.63
C LEU A 110 -14.33 -2.17 -0.09
N ARG A 111 -14.72 -2.27 -1.36
CA ARG A 111 -14.53 -3.47 -2.17
C ARG A 111 -13.06 -3.81 -2.35
N PHE A 112 -12.23 -2.82 -2.70
CA PHE A 112 -10.80 -3.00 -2.89
C PHE A 112 -10.12 -3.50 -1.62
N TRP A 113 -10.27 -2.76 -0.51
CA TRP A 113 -9.59 -3.09 0.74
C TRP A 113 -10.08 -4.38 1.38
N ARG A 114 -11.38 -4.71 1.29
CA ARG A 114 -11.87 -6.03 1.73
C ARG A 114 -11.24 -7.16 0.94
N ARG A 115 -11.10 -7.01 -0.38
CA ARG A 115 -10.47 -8.01 -1.24
C ARG A 115 -8.99 -8.19 -0.91
N ILE A 116 -8.27 -7.09 -0.63
CA ILE A 116 -6.91 -7.15 -0.10
C ILE A 116 -6.88 -7.91 1.23
N GLY A 117 -7.78 -7.56 2.15
CA GLY A 117 -7.87 -8.20 3.47
C GLY A 117 -8.12 -9.70 3.39
N TRP A 118 -9.06 -10.13 2.55
CA TRP A 118 -9.36 -11.55 2.33
C TRP A 118 -8.21 -12.30 1.68
N GLY A 119 -7.52 -11.69 0.71
CA GLY A 119 -6.40 -12.35 0.03
C GLY A 119 -5.21 -12.57 0.96
N ILE A 120 -4.85 -11.56 1.75
CA ILE A 120 -3.75 -11.65 2.72
C ILE A 120 -4.09 -12.59 3.88
N GLY A 121 -5.36 -12.63 4.27
CA GLY A 121 -5.88 -13.50 5.32
C GLY A 121 -5.53 -13.04 6.74
N ASP A 122 -6.01 -13.82 7.71
CA ASP A 122 -5.87 -13.51 9.12
C ASP A 122 -4.40 -13.58 9.57
N GLY A 123 -3.97 -12.54 10.27
CA GLY A 123 -2.58 -12.40 10.75
C GLY A 123 -1.62 -11.74 9.76
N GLY A 124 -2.06 -11.48 8.53
CA GLY A 124 -1.28 -10.65 7.60
C GLY A 124 -1.39 -9.16 7.91
N ARG A 125 -0.70 -8.35 7.10
CA ARG A 125 -0.44 -6.95 7.42
C ARG A 125 -0.60 -6.05 6.19
N VAL A 126 -1.14 -4.86 6.41
CA VAL A 126 -1.30 -3.83 5.38
C VAL A 126 -0.58 -2.57 5.85
N LEU A 127 0.32 -2.06 5.02
CA LEU A 127 0.99 -0.78 5.24
C LEU A 127 0.53 0.19 4.16
N ILE A 128 0.00 1.33 4.59
CA ILE A 128 -0.33 2.45 3.72
C ILE A 128 0.72 3.53 3.97
N ALA A 129 1.68 3.63 3.05
CA ALA A 129 2.79 4.55 3.14
C ALA A 129 2.56 5.77 2.25
N GLY A 130 2.37 6.90 2.91
CA GLY A 130 2.15 8.20 2.29
C GLY A 130 2.42 9.34 3.28
N CYS A 131 2.06 10.55 2.87
CA CYS A 131 2.11 11.76 3.70
C CYS A 131 1.18 11.64 4.93
N ASP A 132 1.12 12.71 5.76
CA ASP A 132 0.44 12.76 7.06
C ASP A 132 -0.94 12.07 7.13
N THR A 133 -1.71 12.15 6.04
CA THR A 133 -3.09 11.69 6.03
C THR A 133 -3.25 10.19 5.88
N ALA A 134 -2.16 9.45 5.61
CA ALA A 134 -2.18 7.99 5.56
C ALA A 134 -2.65 7.38 6.89
N HIS A 135 -2.40 8.04 8.03
CA HIS A 135 -2.91 7.62 9.33
C HIS A 135 -4.45 7.66 9.41
N SER A 136 -5.06 8.79 9.03
CA SER A 136 -6.51 8.96 9.07
C SER A 136 -7.23 7.98 8.14
N TYR A 137 -6.74 7.87 6.89
CA TYR A 137 -7.29 6.91 5.94
C TYR A 137 -7.06 5.47 6.39
N GLY A 138 -5.87 5.16 6.92
CA GLY A 138 -5.53 3.85 7.47
C GLY A 138 -6.46 3.39 8.60
N LYS A 139 -6.96 4.30 9.45
CA LYS A 139 -7.99 3.98 10.45
C LYS A 139 -9.33 3.60 9.84
N LEU A 140 -9.69 4.16 8.69
CA LEU A 140 -10.91 3.75 7.99
C LEU A 140 -10.75 2.37 7.38
N VAL A 141 -9.57 2.07 6.82
CA VAL A 141 -9.23 0.75 6.30
C VAL A 141 -9.18 -0.30 7.43
N SER A 142 -8.62 0.02 8.60
CA SER A 142 -8.52 -0.92 9.73
C SER A 142 -9.87 -1.39 10.26
N LYS A 143 -10.92 -0.57 10.16
CA LYS A 143 -12.29 -0.92 10.59
C LYS A 143 -12.95 -2.00 9.74
N ILE A 144 -12.48 -2.24 8.52
CA ILE A 144 -13.18 -3.09 7.54
C ILE A 144 -12.43 -4.38 7.19
N MET A 145 -11.26 -4.60 7.80
CA MET A 145 -10.42 -5.75 7.50
C MET A 145 -9.87 -6.39 8.78
N THR A 146 -9.63 -7.70 8.73
CA THR A 146 -9.01 -8.45 9.83
C THR A 146 -7.48 -8.30 9.92
N PRO A 147 -6.72 -8.11 8.81
CA PRO A 147 -5.29 -7.83 8.89
C PRO A 147 -4.97 -6.58 9.70
N THR A 148 -3.77 -6.55 10.29
CA THR A 148 -3.32 -5.34 10.98
C THR A 148 -2.95 -4.28 9.96
N VAL A 149 -3.59 -3.11 10.06
CA VAL A 149 -3.33 -1.95 9.20
C VAL A 149 -2.41 -0.96 9.91
N PHE A 150 -1.43 -0.47 9.17
CA PHE A 150 -0.49 0.54 9.60
C PHE A 150 -0.52 1.71 8.63
N GLY A 151 -0.75 2.91 9.15
CA GLY A 151 -0.62 4.17 8.44
C GLY A 151 0.34 5.08 9.20
N PHE A 152 1.12 5.88 8.48
CA PHE A 152 2.10 6.77 9.10
C PHE A 152 1.45 8.05 9.59
N ALA A 153 1.75 8.42 10.84
CA ALA A 153 1.16 9.56 11.54
C ALA A 153 1.89 10.90 11.33
N GLN A 154 2.99 10.89 10.59
CA GLN A 154 3.82 12.06 10.33
C GLN A 154 4.08 12.19 8.83
N HIS A 155 4.45 13.40 8.41
CA HIS A 155 4.74 13.71 7.03
C HIS A 155 6.00 12.96 6.63
N ILE A 156 5.81 11.82 5.99
CA ILE A 156 6.90 11.12 5.33
C ILE A 156 6.92 11.61 3.89
N GLY A 157 8.08 12.06 3.43
CA GLY A 157 8.37 12.16 2.02
C GLY A 157 8.28 10.78 1.41
N ALA A 158 7.09 10.35 0.99
CA ALA A 158 6.83 8.96 0.62
C ALA A 158 7.62 8.50 -0.62
N GLY A 159 8.17 9.44 -1.39
CA GLY A 159 9.14 9.19 -2.47
C GLY A 159 10.62 9.29 -2.06
N VAL A 160 10.93 9.53 -0.79
CA VAL A 160 12.30 9.73 -0.28
C VAL A 160 12.79 8.42 0.36
N ILE A 161 13.78 7.80 -0.28
CA ILE A 161 14.31 6.48 0.14
C ILE A 161 14.77 6.48 1.60
N SER A 162 15.54 7.47 2.04
CA SER A 162 16.09 7.51 3.40
C SER A 162 15.01 7.54 4.48
N GLU A 163 13.95 8.31 4.27
CA GLU A 163 12.83 8.40 5.21
C GLU A 163 12.00 7.11 5.21
N MET A 164 11.60 6.64 4.02
CA MET A 164 10.82 5.41 3.88
C MET A 164 11.53 4.20 4.46
N ARG A 165 12.85 4.10 4.24
CA ARG A 165 13.71 3.06 4.82
C ARG A 165 13.69 3.11 6.35
N MET A 166 13.78 4.28 6.95
CA MET A 166 13.74 4.43 8.41
C MET A 166 12.42 3.92 8.97
N TYR A 167 11.29 4.33 8.39
CA TYR A 167 9.96 4.00 8.89
C TYR A 167 9.54 2.55 8.62
N ILE A 168 9.66 2.08 7.39
CA ILE A 168 9.32 0.69 7.02
C ILE A 168 10.37 -0.28 7.55
N GLY A 169 11.65 0.10 7.58
CA GLY A 169 12.70 -0.70 8.18
C GLY A 169 12.46 -0.90 9.68
N ASN A 170 12.11 0.18 10.40
CA ASN A 170 11.69 0.07 11.80
C ASN A 170 10.48 -0.86 11.93
N TYR A 171 9.48 -0.76 11.08
CA TYR A 171 8.36 -1.71 11.09
C TYR A 171 8.83 -3.18 10.97
N PHE A 172 9.72 -3.49 10.03
CA PHE A 172 10.23 -4.86 9.85
C PHE A 172 11.12 -5.34 11.01
N LEU A 173 11.88 -4.43 11.62
CA LEU A 173 12.72 -4.73 12.78
C LEU A 173 11.87 -4.88 14.06
N GLN A 174 10.91 -4.00 14.26
CA GLN A 174 10.05 -3.97 15.44
C GLN A 174 9.04 -5.10 15.44
N ASN A 175 8.54 -5.55 14.30
CA ASN A 175 7.71 -6.76 14.24
C ASN A 175 8.53 -8.06 14.41
N ARG A 176 9.87 -7.97 14.47
CA ARG A 176 10.72 -9.06 14.98
C ARG A 176 10.95 -8.98 16.49
N VAL A 177 10.73 -7.82 17.12
CA VAL A 177 11.14 -7.54 18.52
C VAL A 177 9.99 -7.02 19.41
N GLY A 178 8.78 -6.83 18.87
CA GLY A 178 7.54 -6.55 19.60
C GLY A 178 7.29 -5.10 20.07
N LYS A 179 7.93 -4.04 19.54
CA LYS A 179 7.68 -2.65 20.02
C LYS A 179 7.82 -1.54 18.97
N ASN A 180 6.88 -0.58 19.00
CA ASN A 180 6.89 0.80 18.42
C ASN A 180 6.21 1.08 17.05
N VAL A 181 5.31 0.22 16.57
CA VAL A 181 4.41 0.60 15.47
C VAL A 181 3.03 0.93 16.04
N VAL A 182 2.51 2.12 15.72
CA VAL A 182 1.15 2.52 16.11
C VAL A 182 0.17 1.74 15.24
N LYS A 183 -0.61 0.85 15.87
CA LYS A 183 -1.76 0.22 15.21
C LYS A 183 -2.83 1.28 15.00
N CYS A 184 -3.38 1.35 13.79
CA CYS A 184 -4.47 2.26 13.45
C CYS A 184 -5.82 1.79 13.99
#